data_AF-A0A955CQA7-F1
#
_entry.id   AF-A0A955CQA7-F1
#
_cell.length_a   1.000
_cell.length_b   1.000
_cell.length_c   1.000
_cell.angle_alpha   90.00
_cell.angle_beta   90.00
_cell.angle_gamma   90.00
#
_symmetry.space_group_name_H-M   'P 1'
#
loop_
_entity.id
_entity.type
_entity.pdbx_description
1 polymer ?
#
loop_
_entity_poly.entity_id
_entity_poly.type
_entity_poly.pdbx_seq_one_letter_code
_entity_poly.pdbx_strand_id
1 'polypeptide(L)'
;MPESRRKRRIPQLRHTDTRGIGWHVSYRDPKTGTPKKQRFGMVSKSEAVRAYEAWLAAWLQDDQETAASIRPGHSAKVAARTKRAEQAAVRTEVKAEPGSLVHVASGLFKYDESRVRDPNQARAAGTIAPRAMLNRRKEIKDFLAFINERHGRGASARLRVSDLEMGDVEEYNRELVGKGFSAASVNGRIQAVKRLIDRSGRPEYGQQVLGWNWDSLDRTPGRAAERRELPTLKQLKALVEAA
;
A
#
# COMPACT_ATOMS: atom_id res chain seq x y z
N MET A 1 29.96 -37.25 -26.66
CA MET A 1 29.00 -38.00 -25.83
C MET A 1 27.71 -37.21 -25.75
N PRO A 2 26.65 -37.57 -26.48
CA PRO A 2 25.39 -36.84 -26.40
C PRO A 2 24.73 -37.16 -25.05
N GLU A 3 24.54 -36.13 -24.21
CA GLU A 3 23.77 -36.23 -22.97
C GLU A 3 22.37 -36.74 -23.31
N SER A 4 22.06 -37.95 -22.89
CA SER A 4 20.70 -38.48 -23.00
C SER A 4 19.79 -37.64 -22.10
N ARG A 5 19.15 -36.59 -22.63
CA ARG A 5 18.07 -35.87 -21.97
C ARG A 5 16.84 -36.80 -21.90
N ARG A 6 16.88 -37.75 -20.98
CA ARG A 6 15.74 -38.60 -20.63
C ARG A 6 14.59 -37.67 -20.27
N LYS A 7 13.43 -37.83 -20.93
CA LYS A 7 12.23 -37.03 -20.66
C LYS A 7 11.99 -37.00 -19.14
N ARG A 8 11.95 -35.80 -18.55
CA ARG A 8 11.73 -35.60 -17.11
C ARG A 8 10.35 -36.18 -16.76
N ARG A 9 10.34 -37.27 -15.99
CA ARG A 9 9.07 -37.85 -15.50
C ARG A 9 8.50 -36.90 -14.44
N ILE A 10 7.29 -36.42 -14.66
CA ILE A 10 6.58 -35.57 -13.68
C ILE A 10 6.32 -36.42 -12.43
N PRO A 11 6.91 -36.05 -11.27
CA PRO A 11 6.76 -36.84 -10.07
C PRO A 11 5.34 -36.78 -9.53
N GLN A 12 4.72 -37.91 -9.23
CA GLN A 12 3.31 -37.97 -8.80
C GLN A 12 3.17 -37.89 -7.28
N LEU A 13 2.19 -37.12 -6.83
CA LEU A 13 1.78 -37.05 -5.43
C LEU A 13 1.09 -38.36 -5.01
N ARG A 14 1.58 -38.97 -3.91
CA ARG A 14 1.06 -40.22 -3.36
C ARG A 14 0.80 -40.08 -1.86
N HIS A 15 -0.16 -40.84 -1.35
CA HIS A 15 -0.45 -40.96 0.07
C HIS A 15 0.02 -42.29 0.61
N THR A 16 0.58 -42.32 1.82
CA THR A 16 0.93 -43.57 2.50
C THR A 16 0.79 -43.39 4.00
N ASP A 17 -0.09 -44.19 4.60
CA ASP A 17 -0.39 -44.17 6.04
C ASP A 17 0.67 -44.91 6.88
N THR A 18 1.49 -45.75 6.26
CA THR A 18 2.53 -46.48 6.97
C THR A 18 3.66 -45.55 7.42
N ARG A 19 4.12 -45.75 8.67
CA ARG A 19 5.27 -45.07 9.30
C ARG A 19 5.13 -43.53 9.38
N GLY A 20 3.91 -43.00 9.43
CA GLY A 20 3.66 -41.56 9.60
C GLY A 20 4.19 -40.68 8.46
N ILE A 21 4.29 -41.23 7.23
CA ILE A 21 4.87 -40.53 6.08
C ILE A 21 3.86 -39.56 5.46
N GLY A 22 2.58 -39.96 5.36
CA GLY A 22 1.51 -39.19 4.75
C GLY A 22 1.73 -38.90 3.27
N TRP A 23 1.36 -37.69 2.85
CA TRP A 23 1.52 -37.23 1.47
C TRP A 23 2.99 -37.04 1.11
N HIS A 24 3.40 -37.57 -0.04
CA HIS A 24 4.79 -37.51 -0.48
C HIS A 24 4.92 -37.66 -2.00
N VAL A 25 6.11 -37.35 -2.50
CA VAL A 25 6.50 -37.54 -3.90
C VAL A 25 7.85 -38.24 -3.95
N SER A 26 7.93 -39.29 -4.76
CA SER A 26 9.19 -39.98 -5.06
C SER A 26 9.67 -39.55 -6.44
N TYR A 27 10.90 -39.05 -6.53
CA TYR A 27 11.48 -38.54 -7.78
C TYR A 27 12.96 -38.94 -7.86
N ARG A 28 13.55 -38.81 -9.05
CA ARG A 28 15.01 -38.90 -9.21
C ARG A 28 15.57 -37.50 -9.34
N ASP A 29 16.63 -37.23 -8.60
CA ASP A 29 17.37 -35.99 -8.71
C ASP A 29 17.90 -35.84 -10.15
N PRO A 30 17.56 -34.75 -10.87
CA PRO A 30 17.98 -34.58 -12.25
C PRO A 30 19.50 -34.42 -12.40
N LYS A 31 20.23 -33.99 -11.36
CA LYS A 31 21.70 -33.80 -11.41
C LYS A 31 22.46 -35.08 -11.06
N THR A 32 21.99 -35.79 -10.04
CA THR A 32 22.72 -36.96 -9.48
C THR A 32 22.10 -38.31 -9.86
N GLY A 33 20.89 -38.32 -10.41
CA GLY A 33 20.14 -39.55 -10.74
C GLY A 33 19.65 -40.35 -9.52
N THR A 34 19.97 -39.90 -8.31
CA THR A 34 19.64 -40.59 -7.06
C THR A 34 18.14 -40.52 -6.76
N PRO A 35 17.51 -41.63 -6.33
CA PRO A 35 16.11 -41.59 -5.92
C PRO A 35 15.97 -40.81 -4.61
N LYS A 36 15.17 -39.75 -4.63
CA LYS A 36 14.84 -38.91 -3.48
C LYS A 36 13.33 -38.92 -3.22
N LYS A 37 12.96 -38.63 -1.98
CA LYS A 37 11.56 -38.59 -1.52
C LYS A 37 11.28 -37.28 -0.80
N GLN A 38 10.39 -36.46 -1.36
CA GLN A 38 9.87 -35.27 -0.69
C GLN A 38 8.64 -35.64 0.12
N ARG A 39 8.61 -35.28 1.41
CA ARG A 39 7.48 -35.56 2.31
C ARG A 39 6.72 -34.27 2.60
N PHE A 40 5.41 -34.30 2.42
CA PHE A 40 4.46 -33.28 2.82
C PHE A 40 3.75 -33.66 4.12
N GLY A 41 3.87 -34.90 4.61
CA GLY A 41 3.36 -35.30 5.92
C GLY A 41 1.85 -35.57 5.95
N MET A 42 1.31 -35.76 7.16
CA MET A 42 -0.09 -36.11 7.43
C MET A 42 -0.99 -34.87 7.41
N VAL A 43 -1.14 -34.27 6.23
CA VAL A 43 -1.98 -33.08 6.03
C VAL A 43 -3.21 -33.40 5.19
N SER A 44 -4.18 -32.49 5.14
CA SER A 44 -5.34 -32.65 4.28
C SER A 44 -4.92 -32.74 2.80
N LYS A 45 -5.70 -33.47 2.00
CA LYS A 45 -5.41 -33.65 0.56
C LYS A 45 -5.26 -32.30 -0.17
N SER A 46 -6.08 -31.30 0.17
CA SER A 46 -6.04 -29.97 -0.44
C SER A 46 -4.75 -29.20 -0.10
N GLU A 47 -4.26 -29.30 1.12
CA GLU A 47 -2.99 -28.70 1.53
C GLU A 47 -1.79 -29.40 0.90
N ALA A 48 -1.85 -30.73 0.80
CA ALA A 48 -0.84 -31.53 0.11
C ALA A 48 -0.74 -31.17 -1.38
N VAL A 49 -1.87 -30.99 -2.06
CA VAL A 49 -1.91 -30.58 -3.48
C VAL A 49 -1.28 -29.20 -3.66
N ARG A 50 -1.62 -28.22 -2.82
CA ARG A 50 -1.02 -26.87 -2.89
C ARG A 50 0.49 -26.88 -2.64
N ALA A 51 0.94 -27.65 -1.65
CA ALA A 51 2.37 -27.79 -1.38
C ALA A 51 3.10 -28.52 -2.52
N TYR A 52 2.44 -29.51 -3.13
CA TYR A 52 2.94 -30.22 -4.30
C TYR A 52 3.05 -29.33 -5.53
N GLU A 53 2.06 -28.49 -5.83
CA GLU A 53 2.10 -27.55 -6.97
C GLU A 53 3.24 -26.53 -6.82
N ALA A 54 3.41 -25.97 -5.62
CA ALA A 54 4.51 -25.06 -5.31
C ALA A 54 5.87 -25.77 -5.45
N TRP A 55 5.97 -27.00 -4.95
CA TRP A 55 7.17 -27.82 -5.08
C TRP A 55 7.48 -28.18 -6.53
N LEU A 56 6.45 -28.55 -7.31
CA LEU A 56 6.59 -28.93 -8.71
C LEU A 56 7.06 -27.74 -9.56
N ALA A 57 6.55 -26.53 -9.29
CA ALA A 57 7.00 -25.31 -9.94
C ALA A 57 8.50 -25.05 -9.72
N ALA A 58 8.96 -25.13 -8.46
CA ALA A 58 10.39 -24.98 -8.13
C ALA A 58 11.25 -26.10 -8.74
N TRP A 59 10.75 -27.34 -8.73
CA TRP A 59 11.44 -28.50 -9.31
C TRP A 59 11.58 -28.39 -10.84
N LEU A 60 10.59 -27.84 -11.54
CA LEU A 60 10.67 -27.59 -12.98
C LEU A 60 11.68 -26.50 -13.34
N GLN A 61 11.94 -25.56 -12.42
CA GLN A 61 12.92 -24.47 -12.58
C GLN A 61 14.35 -24.85 -12.15
N ASP A 62 14.60 -26.12 -11.81
CA ASP A 62 15.88 -26.64 -11.28
C ASP A 62 16.36 -25.96 -9.96
N ASP A 63 15.45 -25.29 -9.23
CA ASP A 63 15.73 -24.68 -7.93
C ASP A 63 15.49 -25.69 -6.78
N GLN A 64 16.52 -26.47 -6.49
CA GLN A 64 16.47 -27.52 -5.47
C GLN A 64 16.42 -26.97 -4.03
N GLU A 65 16.99 -25.79 -3.78
CA GLU A 65 16.99 -25.17 -2.45
C GLU A 65 15.59 -24.70 -2.08
N THR A 66 14.92 -24.02 -3.02
CA THR A 66 13.52 -23.61 -2.83
C THR A 66 12.61 -24.83 -2.74
N ALA A 67 12.80 -25.85 -3.59
CA ALA A 67 12.02 -27.09 -3.53
C ALA A 67 12.17 -27.84 -2.20
N ALA A 68 13.40 -27.93 -1.64
CA ALA A 68 13.63 -28.62 -0.36
C ALA A 68 13.00 -27.88 0.84
N SER A 69 12.85 -26.55 0.74
CA SER A 69 12.27 -25.72 1.80
C SER A 69 10.74 -25.75 1.88
N ILE A 70 10.06 -26.25 0.84
CA ILE A 70 8.59 -26.26 0.78
C ILE A 70 8.03 -27.37 1.67
N ARG A 71 7.45 -26.93 2.80
CA ARG A 71 6.64 -27.74 3.72
C ARG A 71 5.19 -27.24 3.73
N PRO A 72 4.20 -28.09 4.05
CA PRO A 72 2.84 -27.62 4.25
C PRO A 72 2.80 -26.55 5.34
N GLY A 73 2.06 -25.47 5.10
CA GLY A 73 2.05 -24.27 5.95
C GLY A 73 3.11 -23.22 5.60
N HIS A 74 4.21 -23.59 4.93
CA HIS A 74 5.24 -22.63 4.48
C HIS A 74 4.90 -21.99 3.11
N SER A 75 4.09 -22.65 2.28
CA SER A 75 3.69 -22.13 0.96
C SER A 75 2.83 -20.87 1.05
N ALA A 76 2.03 -20.71 2.12
CA ALA A 76 1.25 -19.49 2.36
C ALA A 76 2.16 -18.27 2.62
N LYS A 77 3.26 -18.46 3.38
CA LYS A 77 4.26 -17.41 3.62
C LYS A 77 5.07 -17.09 2.37
N VAL A 78 5.43 -18.10 1.56
CA VAL A 78 6.16 -17.88 0.30
C VAL A 78 5.27 -17.18 -0.72
N ALA A 79 4.02 -17.61 -0.92
CA ALA A 79 3.08 -16.95 -1.84
C ALA A 79 2.79 -15.48 -1.45
N ALA A 80 2.69 -15.18 -0.15
CA ALA A 80 2.56 -13.80 0.33
C ALA A 80 3.83 -12.97 0.06
N ARG A 81 5.01 -13.60 0.14
CA ARG A 81 6.31 -12.95 -0.12
C ARG A 81 6.56 -12.76 -1.62
N THR A 82 6.14 -13.71 -2.46
CA THR A 82 6.22 -13.60 -3.93
C THR A 82 5.26 -12.53 -4.45
N LYS A 83 4.01 -12.46 -3.95
CA LYS A 83 3.09 -11.36 -4.30
C LYS A 83 3.64 -9.99 -3.91
N ARG A 84 4.33 -9.89 -2.77
CA ARG A 84 4.97 -8.64 -2.33
C ARG A 84 6.23 -8.29 -3.14
N ALA A 85 6.99 -9.30 -3.57
CA ALA A 85 8.18 -9.13 -4.40
C ALA A 85 7.82 -8.80 -5.86
N GLU A 86 6.74 -9.38 -6.39
CA GLU A 86 6.22 -9.10 -7.74
C GLU A 86 5.59 -7.70 -7.80
N GLN A 87 4.89 -7.27 -6.74
CA GLN A 87 4.45 -5.87 -6.57
C GLN A 87 5.62 -4.88 -6.40
N ALA A 88 6.76 -5.33 -5.85
CA ALA A 88 7.98 -4.53 -5.72
C ALA A 88 8.82 -4.49 -7.01
N ALA A 89 8.83 -5.56 -7.81
CA ALA A 89 9.63 -5.67 -9.03
C ALA A 89 9.08 -4.83 -10.20
N VAL A 90 7.79 -4.49 -10.18
CA VAL A 90 7.21 -3.48 -11.11
C VAL A 90 7.28 -2.07 -10.50
N ARG A 91 8.19 -1.79 -9.55
CA ARG A 91 8.66 -0.42 -9.37
C ARG A 91 9.65 -0.16 -10.50
N THR A 92 9.15 0.25 -11.66
CA THR A 92 9.93 1.17 -12.48
C THR A 92 10.38 2.27 -11.53
N GLU A 93 11.69 2.46 -11.40
CA GLU A 93 12.27 3.59 -10.69
C GLU A 93 11.90 4.85 -11.47
N VAL A 94 10.65 5.29 -11.33
CA VAL A 94 10.19 6.56 -11.86
C VAL A 94 10.85 7.62 -10.99
N LYS A 95 12.04 8.05 -11.43
CA LYS A 95 12.79 9.14 -10.82
C LYS A 95 11.88 10.36 -10.88
N ALA A 96 11.50 10.89 -9.73
CA ALA A 96 10.59 12.04 -9.67
C ALA A 96 11.22 13.23 -10.39
N GLU A 97 10.49 13.80 -11.35
CA GLU A 97 10.96 14.96 -12.08
C GLU A 97 10.99 16.19 -11.15
N PRO A 98 11.99 17.07 -11.31
CA PRO A 98 12.04 18.32 -10.55
C PRO A 98 10.76 19.14 -10.76
N GLY A 99 10.06 19.40 -9.65
CA GLY A 99 8.82 20.17 -9.64
C GLY A 99 7.55 19.33 -9.81
N SER A 100 7.67 18.01 -9.97
CA SER A 100 6.52 17.11 -9.95
C SER A 100 5.78 17.11 -8.61
N LEU A 101 4.53 16.64 -8.60
CA LEU A 101 3.73 16.49 -7.37
C LEU A 101 4.47 15.69 -6.29
N VAL A 102 5.17 14.62 -6.66
CA VAL A 102 5.97 13.81 -5.72
C VAL A 102 7.17 14.60 -5.19
N HIS A 103 7.83 15.41 -6.02
CA HIS A 103 8.93 16.26 -5.57
C HIS A 103 8.45 17.31 -4.56
N VAL A 104 7.35 18.00 -4.86
CA VAL A 104 6.74 18.99 -3.97
C VAL A 104 6.26 18.32 -2.67
N ALA A 105 5.60 17.16 -2.75
CA ALA A 105 5.11 16.43 -1.59
C ALA A 105 6.27 15.98 -0.68
N SER A 106 7.38 15.53 -1.26
CA SER A 106 8.57 15.15 -0.51
C SER A 106 9.14 16.32 0.29
N GLY A 107 9.19 17.50 -0.33
CA GLY A 107 9.62 18.72 0.36
C GLY A 107 8.61 19.24 1.39
N LEU A 108 7.31 19.08 1.14
CA LEU A 108 6.27 19.36 2.12
C LEU A 108 6.39 18.44 3.34
N PHE A 109 6.71 17.16 3.15
CA PHE A 109 6.94 16.24 4.27
C PHE A 109 8.15 16.64 5.11
N LYS A 110 9.27 17.01 4.48
CA LYS A 110 10.44 17.52 5.21
C LYS A 110 10.11 18.78 6.01
N TYR A 111 9.33 19.68 5.42
CA TYR A 111 8.87 20.90 6.08
C TYR A 111 7.90 20.63 7.24
N ASP A 112 6.98 19.68 7.10
CA ASP A 112 6.10 19.29 8.20
C ASP A 112 6.89 18.55 9.31
N GLU A 113 7.88 17.71 8.95
CA GLU A 113 8.78 17.04 9.89
C GLU A 113 9.53 18.03 10.78
N SER A 114 10.06 19.12 10.21
CA SER A 114 10.76 20.16 10.99
C SER A 114 9.85 20.96 11.93
N ARG A 115 8.53 20.79 11.83
CA ARG A 115 7.52 21.46 12.67
C ARG A 115 6.91 20.52 13.71
N VAL A 116 7.26 19.24 13.68
CA VAL A 116 6.77 18.28 14.67
C VAL A 116 7.34 18.65 16.03
N ARG A 117 6.46 18.90 16.99
CA ARG A 117 6.87 19.13 18.37
C ARG A 117 7.35 17.84 19.01
N ASP A 118 8.36 17.96 19.86
CA ASP A 118 8.71 16.87 20.76
C ASP A 118 7.55 16.59 21.74
N PRO A 119 7.34 15.33 22.17
CA PRO A 119 6.22 14.97 23.03
C PRO A 119 6.14 15.80 24.31
N ASN A 120 7.31 16.19 24.84
CA ASN A 120 7.47 16.87 26.13
C ASN A 120 7.57 18.40 26.01
N GLN A 121 7.47 18.97 24.82
CA GLN A 121 7.53 20.42 24.63
C GLN A 121 6.13 21.05 24.60
N ALA A 122 6.04 22.27 25.16
CA ALA A 122 4.85 23.08 25.12
C ALA A 122 4.45 23.42 23.66
N ARG A 123 3.16 23.62 23.43
CA ARG A 123 2.65 23.97 22.10
C ARG A 123 3.10 25.39 21.73
N ALA A 124 4.04 25.51 20.82
CA ALA A 124 4.42 26.78 20.21
C ALA A 124 3.62 27.06 18.93
N ALA A 125 3.43 28.34 18.59
CA ALA A 125 2.77 28.75 17.36
C ALA A 125 3.50 28.13 16.15
N GLY A 126 2.73 27.53 15.24
CA GLY A 126 3.30 26.87 14.06
C GLY A 126 3.82 25.44 14.29
N THR A 127 3.85 24.91 15.51
CA THR A 127 4.18 23.49 15.72
C THR A 127 3.01 22.57 15.41
N ILE A 128 3.30 21.33 15.01
CA ILE A 128 2.32 20.29 14.72
C ILE A 128 2.50 19.09 15.64
N ALA A 129 1.39 18.45 16.00
CA ALA A 129 1.45 17.20 16.75
C ALA A 129 1.96 16.05 15.85
N PRO A 130 2.72 15.08 16.38
CA PRO A 130 3.20 13.93 15.61
C PRO A 130 2.07 13.18 14.87
N ARG A 131 0.91 13.01 15.52
CA ARG A 131 -0.25 12.36 14.90
C ARG A 131 -0.86 13.16 13.76
N ALA A 132 -0.81 14.50 13.83
CA ALA A 132 -1.27 15.36 12.76
C ALA A 132 -0.37 15.24 11.52
N MET A 133 0.95 15.11 11.72
CA MET A 133 1.90 14.84 10.62
C MET A 133 1.59 13.51 9.91
N LEU A 134 1.34 12.44 10.67
CA LEU A 134 1.00 11.13 10.10
C LEU A 134 -0.29 11.19 9.26
N ASN A 135 -1.32 11.88 9.78
CA ASN A 135 -2.57 12.07 9.05
C ASN A 135 -2.33 12.85 7.75
N ARG A 136 -1.64 14.00 7.80
CA ARG A 136 -1.32 14.79 6.61
C ARG A 136 -0.53 14.01 5.57
N ARG A 137 0.47 13.24 6.03
CA ARG A 137 1.27 12.37 5.14
C ARG A 137 0.39 11.34 4.46
N LYS A 138 -0.58 10.76 5.16
CA LYS A 138 -1.55 9.83 4.58
C LYS A 138 -2.44 10.54 3.56
N GLU A 139 -3.02 11.69 3.92
CA GLU A 139 -3.93 12.46 3.05
C GLU A 139 -3.28 12.86 1.71
N ILE A 140 -2.01 13.29 1.75
CA ILE A 140 -1.25 13.62 0.54
C ILE A 140 -0.92 12.35 -0.26
N LYS A 141 -0.54 11.25 0.39
CA LYS A 141 -0.27 9.99 -0.30
C LYS A 141 -1.52 9.42 -0.98
N ASP A 142 -2.68 9.51 -0.33
CA ASP A 142 -3.96 9.09 -0.89
C ASP A 142 -4.27 9.90 -2.16
N PHE A 143 -4.02 11.22 -2.14
CA PHE A 143 -4.18 12.06 -3.33
C PHE A 143 -3.18 11.71 -4.45
N LEU A 144 -1.91 11.47 -4.14
CA LEU A 144 -0.92 11.04 -5.13
C LEU A 144 -1.29 9.67 -5.74
N ALA A 145 -1.86 8.77 -4.94
CA ALA A 145 -2.36 7.49 -5.42
C ALA A 145 -3.53 7.69 -6.39
N PHE A 146 -4.49 8.54 -6.05
CA PHE A 146 -5.59 8.93 -6.93
C PHE A 146 -5.10 9.47 -8.28
N ILE A 147 -4.12 10.39 -8.28
CA ILE A 147 -3.55 10.93 -9.52
C ILE A 147 -2.89 9.83 -10.37
N ASN A 148 -2.21 8.87 -9.74
CA ASN A 148 -1.63 7.73 -10.45
C ASN A 148 -2.69 6.76 -11.01
N GLU A 149 -3.83 6.62 -10.35
CA GLU A 149 -4.95 5.81 -10.87
C GLU A 149 -5.60 6.48 -12.07
N ARG A 150 -5.77 7.81 -12.03
CA ARG A 150 -6.42 8.60 -13.09
C ARG A 150 -5.55 8.81 -14.32
N HIS A 151 -4.31 9.25 -14.12
CA HIS A 151 -3.38 9.63 -15.20
C HIS A 151 -2.36 8.54 -15.56
N GLY A 152 -2.51 7.36 -14.95
CA GLY A 152 -1.65 6.20 -15.17
C GLY A 152 -0.47 6.11 -14.20
N ARG A 153 0.11 4.90 -14.14
CA ARG A 153 1.13 4.55 -13.15
C ARG A 153 2.34 5.48 -13.25
N GLY A 154 2.67 6.15 -12.14
CA GLY A 154 3.81 7.08 -12.05
C GLY A 154 3.53 8.48 -12.61
N ALA A 155 2.28 8.81 -12.93
CA ALA A 155 1.89 10.15 -13.32
C ALA A 155 2.25 11.18 -12.24
N SER A 156 2.05 10.89 -10.96
CA SER A 156 2.36 11.83 -9.87
C SER A 156 3.84 12.22 -9.79
N ALA A 157 4.74 11.40 -10.35
CA ALA A 157 6.17 11.65 -10.37
C ALA A 157 6.63 12.49 -11.58
N ARG A 158 5.74 12.74 -12.55
CA ARG A 158 6.01 13.51 -13.76
C ARG A 158 5.17 14.78 -13.83
N LEU A 159 3.90 14.68 -13.42
CA LEU A 159 2.93 15.77 -13.44
C LEU A 159 3.35 16.91 -12.51
N ARG A 160 3.38 18.14 -13.02
CA ARG A 160 3.64 19.35 -12.25
C ARG A 160 2.36 19.89 -11.64
N VAL A 161 2.47 20.78 -10.65
CA VAL A 161 1.28 21.43 -10.07
C VAL A 161 0.61 22.35 -11.11
N SER A 162 1.38 22.97 -12.00
CA SER A 162 0.85 23.79 -13.10
C SER A 162 -0.10 23.02 -14.03
N ASP A 163 0.12 21.72 -14.15
CA ASP A 163 -0.61 20.84 -15.07
C ASP A 163 -1.80 20.16 -14.39
N LEU A 164 -2.02 20.43 -13.09
CA LEU A 164 -3.15 19.91 -12.35
C LEU A 164 -4.41 20.66 -12.79
N GLU A 165 -5.42 19.93 -13.27
CA GLU A 165 -6.69 20.53 -13.68
C GLU A 165 -7.67 20.65 -12.52
N MET A 166 -8.62 21.57 -12.63
CA MET A 166 -9.73 21.70 -11.67
C MET A 166 -10.51 20.38 -11.54
N GLY A 167 -10.73 19.72 -12.67
CA GLY A 167 -11.43 18.43 -12.74
C GLY A 167 -10.75 17.31 -11.96
N ASP A 168 -9.42 17.34 -11.79
CA ASP A 168 -8.72 16.35 -10.97
C ASP A 168 -9.06 16.48 -9.49
N VAL A 169 -9.14 17.73 -9.00
CA VAL A 169 -9.47 18.02 -7.59
C VAL A 169 -10.94 17.77 -7.32
N GLU A 170 -11.83 18.13 -8.24
CA GLU A 170 -13.27 17.90 -8.12
C GLU A 170 -13.64 16.42 -8.18
N GLU A 171 -12.99 15.65 -9.07
CA GLU A 171 -13.21 14.21 -9.11
C GLU A 171 -12.68 13.54 -7.84
N TYR A 172 -11.51 13.95 -7.35
CA TYR A 172 -11.01 13.46 -6.07
C TYR A 172 -12.00 13.75 -4.93
N ASN A 173 -12.59 14.95 -4.90
CA ASN A 173 -13.63 15.30 -3.94
C ASN A 173 -14.88 14.39 -4.07
N ARG A 174 -15.36 14.18 -5.30
CA ARG A 174 -16.50 13.28 -5.59
C ARG A 174 -16.21 11.85 -5.15
N GLU A 175 -15.00 11.34 -5.37
CA GLU A 175 -14.59 10.01 -4.95
C GLU A 175 -14.55 9.87 -3.42
N LEU A 176 -14.04 10.89 -2.72
CA LEU A 176 -14.04 10.90 -1.25
C LEU A 176 -15.46 10.89 -0.67
N VAL A 177 -16.37 11.65 -1.28
CA VAL A 177 -17.80 11.65 -0.90
C VAL A 177 -18.44 10.29 -1.21
N GLY A 178 -18.17 9.73 -2.39
CA GLY A 178 -18.67 8.40 -2.80
C GLY A 178 -18.17 7.27 -1.90
N LYS A 179 -16.97 7.40 -1.33
CA LYS A 179 -16.42 6.48 -0.31
C LYS A 179 -17.06 6.63 1.08
N GLY A 180 -17.95 7.60 1.28
CA GLY A 180 -18.65 7.82 2.54
C GLY A 180 -17.82 8.51 3.63
N PHE A 181 -16.77 9.26 3.26
CA PHE A 181 -16.02 10.03 4.24
C PHE A 181 -16.86 11.18 4.82
N SER A 182 -16.69 11.46 6.12
CA SER A 182 -17.35 12.60 6.76
C SER A 182 -16.87 13.93 6.17
N ALA A 183 -17.73 14.96 6.17
CA ALA A 183 -17.41 16.28 5.64
C ALA A 183 -16.11 16.87 6.24
N ALA A 184 -15.87 16.65 7.55
CA ALA A 184 -14.64 17.08 8.20
C ALA A 184 -13.39 16.36 7.65
N SER A 185 -13.52 15.06 7.34
CA SER A 185 -12.44 14.25 6.78
C SER A 185 -12.17 14.59 5.31
N VAL A 186 -13.22 14.86 4.53
CA VAL A 186 -13.11 15.36 3.15
C VAL A 186 -12.41 16.72 3.14
N ASN A 187 -12.88 17.67 3.96
CA ASN A 187 -12.25 18.98 4.06
C ASN A 187 -10.78 18.89 4.50
N GLY A 188 -10.46 18.03 5.47
CA GLY A 188 -9.06 17.78 5.87
C GLY A 188 -8.17 17.36 4.69
N ARG A 189 -8.64 16.41 3.87
CA ARG A 189 -7.92 15.96 2.66
C ARG A 189 -7.79 17.05 1.60
N ILE A 190 -8.86 17.80 1.32
CA ILE A 190 -8.82 18.89 0.34
C ILE A 190 -7.89 20.02 0.81
N GLN A 191 -7.85 20.31 2.11
CA GLN A 191 -6.88 21.25 2.67
C GLN A 191 -5.43 20.73 2.59
N ALA A 192 -5.21 19.42 2.66
CA ALA A 192 -3.90 18.83 2.43
C ALA A 192 -3.44 19.01 0.97
N VAL A 193 -4.35 18.85 0.00
CA VAL A 193 -4.09 19.15 -1.41
C VAL A 193 -3.78 20.64 -1.60
N LYS A 194 -4.55 21.54 -0.97
CA LYS A 194 -4.26 22.97 -1.01
C LYS A 194 -2.85 23.30 -0.51
N ARG A 195 -2.42 22.69 0.59
CA ARG A 195 -1.07 22.90 1.14
C ARG A 195 0.03 22.42 0.19
N LEU A 196 -0.22 21.33 -0.54
CA LEU A 196 0.70 20.85 -1.58
C LEU A 196 0.87 21.90 -2.68
N ILE A 197 -0.23 22.50 -3.13
CA ILE A 197 -0.26 23.54 -4.16
C ILE A 197 0.39 24.84 -3.63
N ASP A 198 0.03 25.29 -2.44
CA ASP A 198 0.65 26.48 -1.83
C ASP A 198 2.17 26.30 -1.67
N ARG A 199 2.63 25.05 -1.47
CA ARG A 199 4.06 24.73 -1.36
C ARG A 199 4.77 24.79 -2.71
N SER A 200 4.13 24.46 -3.84
CA SER A 200 4.76 24.49 -5.17
C SER A 200 5.08 25.91 -5.65
N GLY A 201 4.42 26.93 -5.10
CA GLY A 201 4.72 28.33 -5.39
C GLY A 201 6.09 28.81 -4.86
N ARG A 202 6.85 27.96 -4.16
CA ARG A 202 8.18 28.33 -3.65
C ARG A 202 9.25 28.30 -4.76
N PRO A 203 10.32 29.11 -4.65
CA PRO A 203 11.40 29.15 -5.63
C PRO A 203 12.03 27.78 -5.89
N GLU A 204 12.16 26.94 -4.86
CA GLU A 204 12.74 25.59 -5.00
C GLU A 204 11.95 24.63 -5.91
N TYR A 205 10.71 24.97 -6.26
CA TYR A 205 9.88 24.19 -7.18
C TYR A 205 9.56 24.93 -8.47
N GLY A 206 10.24 26.04 -8.76
CA GLY A 206 10.01 26.83 -9.97
C GLY A 206 8.80 27.76 -9.89
N GLN A 207 8.36 28.13 -8.69
CA GLN A 207 7.25 29.07 -8.46
C GLN A 207 5.97 28.67 -9.22
N GLN A 208 5.66 27.38 -9.20
CA GLN A 208 4.50 26.86 -9.91
C GLN A 208 3.20 27.38 -9.30
N VAL A 209 2.33 27.87 -10.17
CA VAL A 209 0.97 28.32 -9.85
C VAL A 209 0.01 27.47 -10.67
N LEU A 210 -1.19 27.22 -10.14
CA LEU A 210 -2.26 26.59 -10.90
C LEU A 210 -2.61 27.44 -12.11
N GLY A 211 -2.94 26.80 -13.24
CA GLY A 211 -3.50 27.48 -14.41
C GLY A 211 -4.95 27.99 -14.19
N TRP A 212 -5.57 27.65 -13.06
CA TRP A 212 -6.95 27.98 -12.71
C TRP A 212 -7.06 28.47 -11.27
N ASN A 213 -8.16 29.16 -10.95
CA ASN A 213 -8.35 29.74 -9.63
C ASN A 213 -8.93 28.73 -8.63
N TRP A 214 -8.11 28.35 -7.64
CA TRP A 214 -8.49 27.44 -6.53
C TRP A 214 -9.74 27.90 -5.76
N ASP A 215 -9.95 29.21 -5.61
CA ASP A 215 -11.09 29.74 -4.85
C ASP A 215 -12.39 29.75 -5.67
N SER A 216 -12.36 29.31 -6.95
CA SER A 216 -13.57 29.09 -7.75
C SER A 216 -14.29 27.79 -7.38
N LEU A 217 -13.69 26.93 -6.55
CA LEU A 217 -14.38 25.81 -5.94
C LEU A 217 -15.54 26.37 -5.11
N ASP A 218 -16.77 25.94 -5.40
CA ASP A 218 -17.98 26.30 -4.64
C ASP A 218 -17.82 25.92 -3.17
N ARG A 219 -17.19 26.81 -2.39
CA ARG A 219 -17.22 26.76 -0.95
C ARG A 219 -18.58 27.30 -0.56
N THR A 220 -19.55 26.42 -0.42
CA THR A 220 -20.69 26.71 0.44
C THR A 220 -20.19 26.49 1.86
N PRO A 221 -19.81 27.53 2.65
CA PRO A 221 -19.58 27.33 4.06
C PRO A 221 -20.88 26.81 4.63
N GLY A 222 -20.91 25.51 4.93
CA GLY A 222 -22.06 24.89 5.57
C GLY A 222 -22.24 25.53 6.93
N ARG A 223 -23.07 26.57 7.01
CA ARG A 223 -23.76 26.90 8.26
C ARG A 223 -24.47 25.60 8.62
N ALA A 224 -24.19 25.06 9.81
CA ALA A 224 -24.87 23.85 10.25
C ALA A 224 -26.38 24.10 10.08
N ALA A 225 -27.04 23.30 9.23
CA ALA A 225 -28.46 23.46 8.94
C ALA A 225 -29.29 23.36 10.23
N GLU A 226 -28.76 22.63 11.20
CA GLU A 226 -29.29 22.51 12.54
C GLU A 226 -28.39 23.23 13.55
N ARG A 227 -29.02 24.00 14.44
CA ARG A 227 -28.37 24.63 15.58
C ARG A 227 -27.92 23.51 16.51
N ARG A 228 -26.61 23.30 16.64
CA ARG A 228 -26.06 22.34 17.60
C ARG A 228 -26.38 22.82 19.01
N GLU A 229 -27.34 22.19 19.67
CA GLU A 229 -27.63 22.44 21.08
C GLU A 229 -26.58 21.72 21.93
N LEU A 230 -25.93 22.46 22.81
CA LEU A 230 -25.01 21.89 23.78
C LEU A 230 -25.82 21.17 24.87
N PRO A 231 -25.32 20.05 25.43
CA PRO A 231 -25.99 19.38 26.55
C PRO A 231 -26.20 20.34 27.72
N THR A 232 -27.38 20.27 28.33
CA THR A 232 -27.70 21.08 29.50
C THR A 232 -26.90 20.61 30.72
N LEU A 233 -26.71 21.50 31.70
CA LEU A 233 -26.02 21.18 32.96
C LEU A 233 -26.65 19.97 33.68
N LYS A 234 -27.97 19.78 33.56
CA LYS A 234 -28.67 18.60 34.10
C LYS A 234 -28.25 17.31 33.39
N GLN A 235 -28.14 17.32 32.07
CA GLN A 235 -27.70 16.16 31.28
C GLN A 235 -26.24 15.82 31.57
N LEU A 236 -25.39 16.83 31.76
CA LEU A 236 -23.99 16.63 32.14
C LEU A 236 -23.85 16.02 33.54
N LYS A 237 -24.65 16.47 34.52
CA LYS A 237 -24.66 15.88 35.87
C LYS A 237 -25.13 14.42 35.85
N ALA A 238 -26.21 14.13 35.12
CA ALA A 238 -26.72 12.77 34.98
C ALA A 238 -25.70 11.81 34.33
N LEU A 239 -24.93 12.30 33.35
CA LEU A 239 -23.86 11.53 32.70
C LEU A 239 -22.69 11.21 33.66
N VAL A 240 -22.38 12.12 34.57
CA VAL A 240 -21.31 11.93 35.57
C VAL A 240 -21.75 11.03 36.72
N GLU A 241 -23.03 11.08 37.11
CA GLU A 241 -23.59 10.19 38.14
C GLU A 241 -23.84 8.75 37.63
N ALA A 242 -23.99 8.58 36.31
CA ALA A 242 -24.15 7.27 35.68
C ALA A 242 -22.82 6.58 35.29
N ALA A 243 -21.68 7.22 35.54
CA ALA A 243 -20.34 6.71 35.27
C ALA A 243 -19.63 6.24 36.56
#